data_AF-A0A1Y3NGH4-F1
#
_entry.id   AF-A0A1Y3NGH4-F1
#
_cell.length_a   1.000
_cell.length_b   1.000
_cell.length_c   1.000
_cell.angle_alpha   90.00
_cell.angle_beta   90.00
_cell.angle_gamma   90.00
#
_symmetry.space_group_name_H-M   'P 1'
#
loop_
_entity.id
_entity.type
_entity.pdbx_description
1 polymer ?
#
loop_
_entity_poly.entity_id
_entity_poly.type
_entity_poly.pdbx_seq_one_letter_code
_entity_poly.pdbx_strand_id
1 'polypeptide(L)'
;MYNISIENTKIENISLTGDRGDASFILYDSKELNTQLNIKKMNVNNCLSNGPFIKVMGISNKFIVEDSIIKNVKSYGPIIESISEKNNIEVSVTNSIFTENYTKTNGAQNGGAIYFGKRINSTIDNKDEEIIIKNNIFTENHAYSFGGAIYSEYNRLYKSNTNNNTVTFNTAGILGGGIFVPESKNTNMFDISNFDINNNKVESFHNDFTTKPSKIIIDSDIQDEIINIHIGDQLPLIFTLYDEYDNVVVDITKYYSFILLKLTLEYYYDENHLHHDYNGDLQKINLIGNICSFNNGTCEFNKFRIFARPGNYIIKLVMENFNGKMDLDFDNLKIKVLPCDDNQIIMYDKHGIMFCETPICNSDCPIDSSANCIPYYKENINDINKNICQCIDGWEGPNCLIPKHINYGSVQRFIISDNDELNCFESENTNITSIRPIPNNNTPSNNEKKRFKSIAISIFSLKKQDNIASFSDISEERILDHLKILL
;
A
#
# COMPACT_ATOMS: atom_id res chain seq x y z
N MET A 1 -36.95 37.50 7.34
CA MET A 1 -36.29 37.09 6.07
C MET A 1 -37.20 36.14 5.34
N TYR A 2 -37.12 36.12 4.01
CA TYR A 2 -38.07 35.40 3.15
C TYR A 2 -37.40 34.17 2.54
N ASN A 3 -38.20 33.12 2.33
CA ASN A 3 -37.81 32.06 1.42
C ASN A 3 -37.68 32.65 0.02
N ILE A 4 -36.62 32.28 -0.69
CA ILE A 4 -36.34 32.77 -2.04
C ILE A 4 -36.60 31.61 -3.01
N SER A 5 -37.36 31.87 -4.08
CA SER A 5 -37.54 30.91 -5.17
C SER A 5 -37.06 31.51 -6.48
N ILE A 6 -36.25 30.76 -7.22
CA ILE A 6 -35.77 31.06 -8.57
C ILE A 6 -36.30 29.92 -9.46
N GLU A 7 -37.21 30.25 -10.38
CA GLU A 7 -37.89 29.25 -11.20
C GLU A 7 -37.80 29.60 -12.69
N ASN A 8 -37.71 28.58 -13.54
CA ASN A 8 -37.76 28.71 -15.00
C ASN A 8 -36.77 29.75 -15.56
N THR A 9 -35.57 29.78 -14.98
CA THR A 9 -34.58 30.81 -15.26
C THR A 9 -33.51 30.30 -16.22
N LYS A 10 -33.16 31.11 -17.21
CA LYS A 10 -32.09 30.83 -18.18
C LYS A 10 -30.96 31.83 -18.01
N ILE A 11 -29.74 31.33 -17.81
CA ILE A 11 -28.53 32.11 -17.55
C ILE A 11 -27.45 31.69 -18.56
N GLU A 12 -27.02 32.60 -19.42
CA GLU A 12 -26.04 32.29 -20.47
C GLU A 12 -24.96 33.35 -20.58
N ASN A 13 -23.72 32.90 -20.80
CA ASN A 13 -22.59 33.77 -21.15
C ASN A 13 -22.31 34.87 -20.11
N ILE A 14 -22.55 34.56 -18.83
CA ILE A 14 -22.26 35.48 -17.72
C ILE A 14 -20.81 35.30 -17.28
N SER A 15 -20.13 36.41 -17.02
CA SER A 15 -18.80 36.45 -16.40
C SER A 15 -18.86 37.25 -15.11
N LEU A 16 -18.55 36.60 -13.99
CA LEU A 16 -18.51 37.21 -12.68
C LEU A 16 -17.06 37.51 -12.32
N THR A 17 -16.69 38.78 -12.46
CA THR A 17 -15.38 39.28 -12.08
C THR A 17 -15.45 39.84 -10.67
N GLY A 18 -14.56 39.38 -9.80
CA GLY A 18 -14.45 39.86 -8.43
C GLY A 18 -13.30 39.17 -7.70
N ASP A 19 -13.20 39.42 -6.40
CA ASP A 19 -12.20 38.75 -5.58
C ASP A 19 -12.45 37.25 -5.54
N ARG A 20 -11.34 36.55 -5.41
CA ARG A 20 -11.30 35.11 -5.59
C ARG A 20 -11.97 34.40 -4.41
N GLY A 21 -12.98 33.59 -4.70
CA GLY A 21 -13.78 32.85 -3.70
C GLY A 21 -15.01 33.62 -3.18
N ASP A 22 -15.09 34.92 -3.46
CA ASP A 22 -16.18 35.79 -2.97
C ASP A 22 -17.20 36.13 -4.07
N ALA A 23 -16.78 36.10 -5.34
CA ALA A 23 -17.69 36.27 -6.46
C ALA A 23 -18.56 35.01 -6.67
N SER A 24 -19.87 35.18 -6.64
CA SER A 24 -20.85 34.13 -6.98
C SER A 24 -22.06 34.74 -7.68
N PHE A 25 -22.75 33.94 -8.50
CA PHE A 25 -23.96 34.39 -9.19
C PHE A 25 -25.10 34.51 -8.18
N ILE A 26 -25.24 33.48 -7.36
CA ILE A 26 -26.17 33.42 -6.24
C ILE A 26 -25.33 33.26 -4.98
N LEU A 27 -25.31 34.31 -4.15
CA LEU A 27 -24.87 34.25 -2.77
C LEU A 27 -26.10 34.23 -1.87
N TYR A 28 -26.32 33.12 -1.18
CA TYR A 28 -27.40 32.97 -0.24
C TYR A 28 -26.83 32.73 1.16
N ASP A 29 -27.04 33.70 2.04
CA ASP A 29 -26.64 33.64 3.45
C ASP A 29 -27.90 33.54 4.33
N SER A 30 -28.14 32.36 4.91
CA SER A 30 -29.28 32.10 5.80
C SER A 30 -29.13 32.75 7.18
N LYS A 31 -27.91 33.18 7.55
CA LYS A 31 -27.56 33.68 8.89
C LYS A 31 -28.10 32.73 9.97
N GLU A 32 -28.86 33.23 10.94
CA GLU A 32 -29.43 32.45 12.05
C GLU A 32 -30.87 31.97 11.81
N LEU A 33 -31.42 32.16 10.62
CA LEU A 33 -32.85 31.92 10.35
C LEU A 33 -33.07 30.66 9.51
N ASN A 34 -34.19 29.96 9.77
CA ASN A 34 -34.66 28.83 8.95
C ASN A 34 -35.27 29.33 7.63
N THR A 35 -34.45 29.97 6.78
CA THR A 35 -34.87 30.41 5.46
C THR A 35 -34.42 29.40 4.40
N GLN A 36 -35.20 29.31 3.33
CA GLN A 36 -34.97 28.36 2.24
C GLN A 36 -34.66 29.05 0.91
N LEU A 37 -33.67 28.53 0.19
CA LEU A 37 -33.42 28.82 -1.22
C LEU A 37 -33.95 27.69 -2.09
N ASN A 38 -34.89 28.00 -2.98
CA ASN A 38 -35.45 27.08 -3.96
C ASN A 38 -34.99 27.47 -5.36
N ILE A 39 -34.41 26.53 -6.09
CA ILE A 39 -34.01 26.69 -7.48
C ILE A 39 -34.67 25.57 -8.28
N LYS A 40 -35.53 25.92 -9.23
CA LYS A 40 -36.24 24.94 -10.06
C LYS A 40 -36.14 25.28 -11.53
N LYS A 41 -35.88 24.28 -12.37
CA LYS A 41 -35.86 24.45 -13.84
C LYS A 41 -34.90 25.57 -14.27
N MET A 42 -33.74 25.63 -13.62
CA MET A 42 -32.70 26.59 -13.96
C MET A 42 -31.80 25.99 -15.04
N ASN A 43 -31.53 26.76 -16.09
CA ASN A 43 -30.63 26.39 -17.17
C ASN A 43 -29.45 27.37 -17.21
N VAL A 44 -28.27 26.91 -16.80
CA VAL A 44 -27.02 27.68 -16.79
C VAL A 44 -26.10 27.14 -17.86
N ASN A 45 -25.60 28.01 -18.74
CA ASN A 45 -24.72 27.63 -19.83
C ASN A 45 -23.58 28.64 -20.05
N ASN A 46 -22.37 28.14 -20.30
CA ASN A 46 -21.21 28.94 -20.71
C ASN A 46 -20.89 30.12 -19.77
N CYS A 47 -20.87 29.89 -18.45
CA CYS A 47 -20.61 30.96 -17.47
C CYS A 47 -19.20 30.88 -16.88
N LEU A 48 -18.71 32.02 -16.38
CA LEU A 48 -17.44 32.15 -15.66
C LEU A 48 -17.68 32.78 -14.28
N SER A 49 -17.11 32.19 -13.22
CA SER A 49 -17.15 32.74 -11.86
C SER A 49 -15.77 32.77 -11.20
N ASN A 50 -15.45 33.86 -10.50
CA ASN A 50 -14.24 33.98 -9.67
C ASN A 50 -14.36 33.32 -8.28
N GLY A 51 -15.49 32.68 -7.97
CA GLY A 51 -15.68 31.81 -6.82
C GLY A 51 -16.64 30.68 -7.17
N PRO A 52 -17.42 30.15 -6.21
CA PRO A 52 -18.52 29.26 -6.53
C PRO A 52 -19.54 29.92 -7.45
N PHE A 53 -20.24 29.16 -8.29
CA PHE A 53 -21.33 29.75 -9.08
C PHE A 53 -22.55 30.03 -8.19
N ILE A 54 -22.86 29.11 -7.29
CA ILE A 54 -23.89 29.22 -6.26
C ILE A 54 -23.23 28.95 -4.91
N LYS A 55 -23.31 29.90 -4.00
CA LYS A 55 -22.76 29.80 -2.65
C LYS A 55 -23.89 29.91 -1.63
N VAL A 56 -24.08 28.86 -0.86
CA VAL A 56 -25.07 28.75 0.23
C VAL A 56 -24.29 28.68 1.54
N MET A 57 -24.52 29.65 2.42
CA MET A 57 -23.85 29.70 3.72
C MET A 57 -24.77 30.15 4.85
N GLY A 58 -24.38 29.87 6.09
CA GLY A 58 -25.08 30.33 7.29
C GLY A 58 -25.07 29.28 8.41
N ILE A 59 -25.88 29.49 9.45
CA ILE A 59 -25.94 28.58 10.62
C ILE A 59 -26.62 27.26 10.27
N SER A 60 -27.73 27.33 9.54
CA SER A 60 -28.41 26.18 8.95
C SER A 60 -28.68 26.46 7.48
N ASN A 61 -28.44 25.47 6.62
CA ASN A 61 -28.63 25.64 5.19
C ASN A 61 -29.79 24.78 4.72
N LYS A 62 -30.88 25.42 4.27
CA LYS A 62 -31.95 24.75 3.54
C LYS A 62 -31.92 25.18 2.08
N PHE A 63 -31.47 24.31 1.18
CA PHE A 63 -31.47 24.62 -0.25
C PHE A 63 -31.97 23.46 -1.11
N ILE A 64 -32.74 23.80 -2.14
CA ILE A 64 -33.32 22.85 -3.09
C ILE A 64 -32.91 23.23 -4.51
N VAL A 65 -32.40 22.26 -5.26
CA VAL A 65 -32.13 22.34 -6.70
C VAL A 65 -32.89 21.21 -7.39
N GLU A 66 -33.82 21.55 -8.26
CA GLU A 66 -34.71 20.60 -8.92
C GLU A 66 -34.78 20.86 -10.42
N ASP A 67 -34.81 19.80 -11.22
CA ASP A 67 -35.00 19.83 -12.69
C ASP A 67 -34.06 20.81 -13.40
N SER A 68 -32.83 20.98 -12.92
CA SER A 68 -31.92 22.03 -13.37
C SER A 68 -30.76 21.47 -14.20
N ILE A 69 -30.30 22.25 -15.18
CA ILE A 69 -29.18 21.91 -16.06
C ILE A 69 -28.10 22.97 -15.87
N ILE A 70 -26.90 22.54 -15.45
CA ILE A 70 -25.74 23.40 -15.28
C ILE A 70 -24.59 22.85 -16.11
N LYS A 71 -24.29 23.55 -17.20
CA LYS A 71 -23.36 23.11 -18.23
C LYS A 71 -22.27 24.14 -18.51
N ASN A 72 -21.04 23.66 -18.71
CA ASN A 72 -19.89 24.47 -19.15
C ASN A 72 -19.70 25.74 -18.29
N VAL A 73 -19.80 25.58 -16.97
CA VAL A 73 -19.48 26.64 -16.02
C VAL A 73 -18.04 26.49 -15.60
N LYS A 74 -17.27 27.56 -15.78
CA LYS A 74 -15.88 27.66 -15.31
C LYS A 74 -15.86 28.47 -14.02
N SER A 75 -15.43 27.90 -12.92
CA SER A 75 -15.43 28.56 -11.62
C SER A 75 -14.06 28.46 -10.96
N TYR A 76 -13.77 29.34 -10.01
CA TYR A 76 -12.58 29.20 -9.15
C TYR A 76 -12.89 28.50 -7.82
N GLY A 77 -14.14 28.07 -7.61
CA GLY A 77 -14.57 27.15 -6.57
C GLY A 77 -15.52 26.10 -7.16
N PRO A 78 -16.20 25.27 -6.34
CA PRO A 78 -17.24 24.34 -6.82
C PRO A 78 -18.39 25.07 -7.53
N ILE A 79 -19.17 24.38 -8.35
CA ILE A 79 -20.36 25.01 -8.96
C ILE A 79 -21.38 25.38 -7.89
N ILE A 80 -21.65 24.45 -6.98
CA ILE A 80 -22.47 24.67 -5.79
C ILE A 80 -21.62 24.44 -4.55
N GLU A 81 -21.44 25.48 -3.75
CA GLU A 81 -20.84 25.40 -2.43
C GLU A 81 -21.92 25.51 -1.36
N SER A 82 -21.98 24.55 -0.44
CA SER A 82 -22.81 24.64 0.76
C SER A 82 -21.97 24.50 2.01
N ILE A 83 -21.90 25.56 2.82
CA ILE A 83 -21.13 25.59 4.06
C ILE A 83 -22.06 25.97 5.20
N SER A 84 -22.26 25.08 6.17
CA SER A 84 -23.09 25.37 7.35
C SER A 84 -22.23 25.43 8.61
N GLU A 85 -22.50 26.40 9.50
CA GLU A 85 -21.82 26.51 10.81
C GLU A 85 -22.14 25.36 11.77
N LYS A 86 -23.33 24.79 11.65
CA LYS A 86 -23.77 23.62 12.41
C LYS A 86 -23.83 22.39 11.51
N ASN A 87 -24.07 21.23 12.11
CA ASN A 87 -24.38 20.01 11.36
C ASN A 87 -25.79 20.02 10.75
N ASN A 88 -26.32 21.20 10.42
CA ASN A 88 -27.69 21.43 10.04
C ASN A 88 -27.79 21.82 8.56
N ILE A 89 -27.70 20.81 7.69
CA ILE A 89 -27.77 20.93 6.25
C ILE A 89 -28.99 20.12 5.76
N GLU A 90 -30.03 20.82 5.30
CA GLU A 90 -31.18 20.23 4.62
C GLU A 90 -31.06 20.55 3.13
N VAL A 91 -30.68 19.54 2.35
CA VAL A 91 -30.35 19.71 0.93
C VAL A 91 -31.16 18.77 0.11
N SER A 92 -31.78 19.27 -0.95
CA SER A 92 -32.40 18.42 -1.96
C SER A 92 -31.85 18.77 -3.33
N VAL A 93 -31.17 17.84 -3.98
CA VAL A 93 -30.73 17.95 -5.37
C VAL A 93 -31.38 16.83 -6.16
N THR A 94 -32.32 17.15 -7.05
CA THR A 94 -33.09 16.15 -7.77
C THR A 94 -33.22 16.43 -9.25
N ASN A 95 -33.25 15.37 -10.05
CA ASN A 95 -33.50 15.41 -11.51
C ASN A 95 -32.60 16.43 -12.24
N SER A 96 -31.37 16.64 -11.76
CA SER A 96 -30.50 17.72 -12.24
C SER A 96 -29.27 17.17 -12.97
N ILE A 97 -28.77 17.94 -13.93
CA ILE A 97 -27.64 17.58 -14.79
C ILE A 97 -26.51 18.58 -14.57
N PHE A 98 -25.36 18.08 -14.17
CA PHE A 98 -24.10 18.82 -14.03
C PHE A 98 -23.10 18.24 -15.03
N THR A 99 -22.78 19.02 -16.07
CA THR A 99 -21.95 18.51 -17.17
C THR A 99 -20.91 19.49 -17.67
N GLU A 100 -19.71 19.00 -17.98
CA GLU A 100 -18.62 19.79 -18.57
C GLU A 100 -18.22 21.00 -17.69
N ASN A 101 -18.42 20.94 -16.38
CA ASN A 101 -18.07 22.02 -15.47
C ASN A 101 -16.59 21.93 -15.05
N TYR A 102 -15.94 23.07 -14.85
CA TYR A 102 -14.49 23.12 -14.66
C TYR A 102 -14.10 24.09 -13.54
N THR A 103 -13.38 23.58 -12.55
CA THR A 103 -12.81 24.40 -11.47
C THR A 103 -11.35 24.78 -11.77
N LYS A 104 -11.00 26.06 -11.64
CA LYS A 104 -9.69 26.64 -11.98
C LYS A 104 -8.74 26.73 -10.79
N THR A 105 -7.45 26.76 -11.08
CA THR A 105 -6.34 26.74 -10.12
C THR A 105 -6.26 28.01 -9.23
N ASN A 106 -5.56 27.90 -8.09
CA ASN A 106 -5.07 28.94 -7.15
C ASN A 106 -5.85 29.21 -5.82
N GLY A 107 -6.81 28.35 -5.39
CA GLY A 107 -7.67 28.57 -4.19
C GLY A 107 -9.16 28.20 -4.37
N ALA A 108 -9.65 27.32 -3.48
CA ALA A 108 -10.90 26.53 -3.54
C ALA A 108 -10.91 25.47 -4.66
N GLN A 109 -10.51 24.24 -4.31
CA GLN A 109 -10.03 23.22 -5.23
C GLN A 109 -10.94 21.97 -5.34
N ASN A 110 -12.06 21.97 -4.63
CA ASN A 110 -12.78 20.74 -4.29
C ASN A 110 -14.20 20.76 -4.84
N GLY A 111 -14.69 19.62 -5.31
CA GLY A 111 -16.06 19.44 -5.80
C GLY A 111 -16.27 20.06 -7.17
N GLY A 112 -15.99 19.32 -8.25
CA GLY A 112 -16.13 19.88 -9.61
C GLY A 112 -17.57 20.25 -9.97
N ALA A 113 -18.57 19.68 -9.28
CA ALA A 113 -19.95 20.15 -9.30
C ALA A 113 -20.40 20.64 -7.92
N ILE A 114 -20.39 19.78 -6.89
CA ILE A 114 -20.96 20.10 -5.58
C ILE A 114 -19.91 19.92 -4.49
N TYR A 115 -19.86 20.90 -3.59
CA TYR A 115 -19.10 20.85 -2.35
C TYR A 115 -20.02 21.01 -1.13
N PHE A 116 -20.00 20.01 -0.25
CA PHE A 116 -20.56 20.09 1.10
C PHE A 116 -19.45 20.34 2.12
N GLY A 117 -19.31 21.59 2.56
CA GLY A 117 -18.30 22.00 3.52
C GLY A 117 -18.73 21.75 4.96
N LYS A 118 -17.74 21.43 5.81
CA LYS A 118 -17.91 21.34 7.26
C LYS A 118 -17.51 22.67 7.90
N ARG A 119 -18.25 23.12 8.91
CA ARG A 119 -17.75 24.18 9.79
C ARG A 119 -17.88 23.77 11.26
N ILE A 120 -16.94 24.29 12.03
CA ILE A 120 -16.17 23.53 13.03
C ILE A 120 -16.81 23.51 14.43
N ASN A 121 -17.93 24.18 14.66
CA ASN A 121 -18.45 24.35 16.02
C ASN A 121 -19.94 24.01 16.13
N SER A 122 -20.29 22.74 16.39
CA SER A 122 -21.54 22.51 17.10
C SER A 122 -21.54 21.21 17.91
N THR A 123 -21.94 21.36 19.17
CA THR A 123 -22.53 20.32 20.00
C THR A 123 -23.59 19.54 19.21
N ILE A 124 -23.72 18.26 19.54
CA ILE A 124 -24.65 17.32 18.90
C ILE A 124 -26.08 17.86 19.02
N ASP A 125 -26.59 18.51 17.97
CA ASP A 125 -28.02 18.75 17.82
C ASP A 125 -28.63 17.49 17.17
N ASN A 126 -29.61 16.91 17.86
CA ASN A 126 -30.29 15.64 17.53
C ASN A 126 -31.39 15.78 16.46
N LYS A 127 -31.39 16.85 15.66
CA LYS A 127 -32.39 16.98 14.59
C LYS A 127 -32.02 16.08 13.43
N ASP A 128 -32.96 15.22 13.05
CA ASP A 128 -32.90 14.44 11.82
C ASP A 128 -33.18 15.38 10.66
N GLU A 129 -32.10 15.87 10.05
CA GLU A 129 -32.16 16.64 8.82
C GLU A 129 -31.89 15.72 7.63
N GLU A 130 -32.68 15.89 6.57
CA GLU A 130 -32.65 15.02 5.40
C GLU A 130 -31.82 15.67 4.29
N ILE A 131 -30.80 14.96 3.82
CA ILE A 131 -30.13 15.26 2.56
C ILE A 131 -30.67 14.30 1.51
N ILE A 132 -31.21 14.83 0.42
CA ILE A 132 -31.81 14.09 -0.69
C ILE A 132 -30.99 14.36 -1.94
N ILE A 133 -30.45 13.31 -2.56
CA ILE A 133 -29.74 13.42 -3.85
C ILE A 133 -30.27 12.31 -4.75
N LYS A 134 -31.16 12.64 -5.70
CA LYS A 134 -31.84 11.63 -6.53
C LYS A 134 -31.90 11.97 -8.00
N ASN A 135 -31.78 10.96 -8.86
CA ASN A 135 -31.96 11.11 -10.32
C ASN A 135 -31.05 12.17 -10.94
N ASN A 136 -29.83 12.33 -10.42
CA ASN A 136 -28.89 13.33 -10.95
C ASN A 136 -27.86 12.70 -11.87
N ILE A 137 -27.36 13.49 -12.81
CA ILE A 137 -26.27 13.11 -13.70
C ILE A 137 -25.12 14.09 -13.48
N PHE A 138 -23.97 13.56 -13.06
CA PHE A 138 -22.71 14.27 -12.94
C PHE A 138 -21.73 13.69 -13.95
N THR A 139 -21.49 14.38 -15.06
CA THR A 139 -20.62 13.85 -16.13
C THR A 139 -19.61 14.86 -16.63
N GLU A 140 -18.38 14.43 -16.84
CA GLU A 140 -17.30 15.27 -17.39
C GLU A 140 -17.03 16.55 -16.59
N ASN A 141 -17.26 16.54 -15.28
CA ASN A 141 -16.88 17.64 -14.40
C ASN A 141 -15.42 17.50 -13.97
N HIS A 142 -14.76 18.64 -13.71
CA HIS A 142 -13.35 18.71 -13.35
C HIS A 142 -13.14 19.48 -12.04
N ALA A 143 -12.59 18.78 -11.04
CA ALA A 143 -12.07 19.35 -9.80
C ALA A 143 -10.55 19.54 -9.90
N TYR A 144 -10.04 20.70 -9.45
CA TYR A 144 -8.59 20.92 -9.41
C TYR A 144 -7.87 20.01 -8.40
N SER A 145 -8.51 19.66 -7.28
CA SER A 145 -7.90 18.82 -6.25
C SER A 145 -8.73 17.58 -5.97
N PHE A 146 -9.91 17.73 -5.39
CA PHE A 146 -10.62 16.59 -4.83
C PHE A 146 -12.07 16.51 -5.30
N GLY A 147 -12.56 15.31 -5.62
CA GLY A 147 -13.99 15.08 -5.91
C GLY A 147 -14.43 15.72 -7.23
N GLY A 148 -14.14 15.09 -8.36
CA GLY A 148 -14.44 15.66 -9.69
C GLY A 148 -15.91 15.98 -9.91
N ALA A 149 -16.83 15.22 -9.30
CA ALA A 149 -18.24 15.57 -9.21
C ALA A 149 -18.58 16.13 -7.82
N ILE A 150 -18.38 15.33 -6.77
CA ILE A 150 -18.84 15.65 -5.42
C ILE A 150 -17.66 15.58 -4.45
N TYR A 151 -17.50 16.63 -3.65
CA TYR A 151 -16.64 16.61 -2.49
C TYR A 151 -17.49 16.88 -1.25
N SER A 152 -17.28 16.13 -0.18
CA SER A 152 -17.99 16.40 1.07
C SER A 152 -17.13 16.20 2.30
N GLU A 153 -17.04 17.23 3.12
CA GLU A 153 -16.58 17.16 4.51
C GLU A 153 -17.74 17.00 5.51
N TYR A 154 -18.98 17.02 5.02
CA TYR A 154 -20.16 16.93 5.88
C TYR A 154 -20.30 15.53 6.47
N ASN A 155 -20.41 15.47 7.80
CA ASN A 155 -20.30 14.23 8.56
C ASN A 155 -21.62 13.53 8.91
N ARG A 156 -22.68 13.83 8.15
CA ARG A 156 -23.96 13.11 8.26
C ARG A 156 -24.50 12.65 6.92
N LEU A 157 -23.66 12.53 5.89
CA LEU A 157 -24.11 12.06 4.58
C LEU A 157 -24.56 10.58 4.61
N TYR A 158 -24.15 9.77 5.58
CA TYR A 158 -24.65 8.39 5.72
C TYR A 158 -26.16 8.31 5.97
N LYS A 159 -26.78 9.39 6.47
CA LYS A 159 -28.24 9.50 6.64
C LYS A 159 -28.95 9.99 5.38
N SER A 160 -28.21 10.31 4.33
CA SER A 160 -28.79 10.88 3.11
C SER A 160 -29.63 9.85 2.34
N ASN A 161 -30.70 10.35 1.75
CA ASN A 161 -31.61 9.61 0.91
C ASN A 161 -31.15 9.73 -0.55
N THR A 162 -30.30 8.80 -0.97
CA THR A 162 -29.73 8.79 -2.32
C THR A 162 -30.33 7.70 -3.18
N ASN A 163 -30.62 8.01 -4.45
CA ASN A 163 -31.17 7.03 -5.39
C ASN A 163 -30.92 7.43 -6.85
N ASN A 164 -30.51 6.47 -7.67
CA ASN A 164 -30.47 6.59 -9.13
C ASN A 164 -29.63 7.80 -9.61
N ASN A 165 -28.42 7.95 -9.06
CA ASN A 165 -27.49 8.99 -9.50
C ASN A 165 -26.40 8.38 -10.38
N THR A 166 -25.97 9.12 -11.41
CA THR A 166 -24.88 8.72 -12.30
C THR A 166 -23.71 9.67 -12.13
N VAL A 167 -22.51 9.13 -11.88
CA VAL A 167 -21.25 9.89 -11.72
C VAL A 167 -20.20 9.28 -12.64
N THR A 168 -20.03 9.88 -13.81
CA THR A 168 -19.22 9.27 -14.87
C THR A 168 -18.25 10.23 -15.55
N PHE A 169 -17.07 9.75 -15.91
CA PHE A 169 -16.08 10.54 -16.68
C PHE A 169 -15.66 11.86 -16.01
N ASN A 170 -15.86 12.00 -14.70
CA ASN A 170 -15.38 13.17 -13.96
C ASN A 170 -13.89 13.01 -13.66
N THR A 171 -13.21 14.13 -13.44
CA THR A 171 -11.78 14.16 -13.17
C THR A 171 -11.46 15.01 -11.95
N ALA A 172 -10.48 14.57 -11.17
CA ALA A 172 -9.90 15.34 -10.08
C ALA A 172 -8.37 15.41 -10.23
N GLY A 173 -7.75 16.51 -9.80
CA GLY A 173 -6.29 16.63 -9.89
C GLY A 173 -5.55 15.75 -8.88
N ILE A 174 -6.04 15.59 -7.65
CA ILE A 174 -5.34 14.90 -6.55
C ILE A 174 -5.96 13.55 -6.21
N LEU A 175 -7.23 13.50 -5.79
CA LEU A 175 -7.92 12.26 -5.42
C LEU A 175 -9.44 12.36 -5.63
N GLY A 176 -10.12 11.22 -5.80
CA GLY A 176 -11.57 11.15 -5.92
C GLY A 176 -12.04 11.70 -7.25
N GLY A 177 -11.71 11.01 -8.34
CA GLY A 177 -12.09 11.44 -9.69
C GLY A 177 -13.58 11.68 -9.83
N GLY A 178 -14.42 10.83 -9.23
CA GLY A 178 -15.86 11.06 -9.11
C GLY A 178 -16.22 11.71 -7.78
N ILE A 179 -16.09 10.96 -6.69
CA ILE A 179 -16.49 11.38 -5.34
C ILE A 179 -15.30 11.36 -4.39
N PHE A 180 -15.15 12.41 -3.57
CA PHE A 180 -14.17 12.42 -2.49
C PHE A 180 -14.80 12.75 -1.15
N VAL A 181 -14.45 11.95 -0.14
CA VAL A 181 -14.90 12.12 1.25
C VAL A 181 -13.68 12.00 2.16
N PRO A 182 -13.21 13.06 2.82
CA PRO A 182 -11.90 13.04 3.44
C PRO A 182 -11.79 12.10 4.65
N GLU A 183 -12.84 11.93 5.46
CA GLU A 183 -12.76 11.19 6.72
C GLU A 183 -14.06 10.45 7.00
N SER A 184 -14.00 9.34 7.74
CA SER A 184 -15.15 8.64 8.33
C SER A 184 -16.23 8.24 7.32
N LYS A 185 -15.96 7.26 6.47
CA LYS A 185 -16.87 6.62 5.49
C LYS A 185 -18.26 6.39 6.08
N ASN A 186 -18.30 5.84 7.29
CA ASN A 186 -19.55 5.53 7.99
C ASN A 186 -20.39 6.75 8.36
N THR A 187 -19.81 7.96 8.39
CA THR A 187 -20.52 9.20 8.73
C THR A 187 -20.55 10.21 7.59
N ASN A 188 -19.58 10.20 6.69
CA ASN A 188 -19.42 11.24 5.68
C ASN A 188 -19.71 10.73 4.27
N MET A 189 -19.95 9.43 4.05
CA MET A 189 -20.27 8.91 2.72
C MET A 189 -21.78 8.73 2.52
N PHE A 190 -22.23 8.97 1.29
CA PHE A 190 -23.51 8.49 0.79
C PHE A 190 -23.55 6.95 0.76
N ASP A 191 -24.74 6.39 0.70
CA ASP A 191 -24.91 5.00 0.26
C ASP A 191 -24.61 4.90 -1.24
N ILE A 192 -23.35 4.61 -1.57
CA ILE A 192 -22.88 4.47 -2.95
C ILE A 192 -23.51 3.32 -3.72
N SER A 193 -24.16 2.37 -3.05
CA SER A 193 -24.87 1.29 -3.76
C SER A 193 -26.00 1.81 -4.65
N ASN A 194 -26.46 3.04 -4.38
CA ASN A 194 -27.49 3.74 -5.12
C ASN A 194 -26.95 4.66 -6.23
N PHE A 195 -25.64 4.62 -6.50
CA PHE A 195 -24.99 5.37 -7.56
C PHE A 195 -24.45 4.42 -8.65
N ASP A 196 -24.58 4.83 -9.90
CA ASP A 196 -23.76 4.32 -11.00
C ASP A 196 -22.51 5.20 -11.11
N ILE A 197 -21.40 4.75 -10.52
CA ILE A 197 -20.12 5.44 -10.53
C ILE A 197 -19.17 4.65 -11.41
N ASN A 198 -18.72 5.24 -12.52
CA ASN A 198 -17.80 4.57 -13.43
C ASN A 198 -16.92 5.54 -14.22
N ASN A 199 -15.76 5.06 -14.67
CA ASN A 199 -14.86 5.77 -15.59
C ASN A 199 -14.38 7.15 -15.12
N ASN A 200 -14.43 7.45 -13.82
CA ASN A 200 -13.85 8.69 -13.31
C ASN A 200 -12.35 8.51 -13.09
N LYS A 201 -11.60 9.61 -13.13
CA LYS A 201 -10.14 9.57 -13.12
C LYS A 201 -9.49 10.62 -12.23
N VAL A 202 -8.32 10.27 -11.73
CA VAL A 202 -7.31 11.21 -11.24
C VAL A 202 -6.18 11.17 -12.24
N GLU A 203 -5.95 12.28 -12.95
CA GLU A 203 -5.07 12.30 -14.12
C GLU A 203 -5.44 11.19 -15.13
N SER A 204 -4.53 10.25 -15.41
CA SER A 204 -4.75 9.10 -16.28
C SER A 204 -5.29 7.85 -15.56
N PHE A 205 -5.36 7.86 -14.24
CA PHE A 205 -5.68 6.69 -13.42
C PHE A 205 -7.15 6.64 -13.07
N HIS A 206 -7.72 5.44 -13.10
CA HIS A 206 -9.08 5.22 -12.69
C HIS A 206 -9.25 5.43 -11.18
N ASN A 207 -10.20 6.28 -10.78
CA ASN A 207 -10.48 6.58 -9.39
C ASN A 207 -11.93 7.11 -9.26
N ASP A 208 -12.87 6.19 -9.08
CA ASP A 208 -14.29 6.51 -9.01
C ASP A 208 -14.67 7.24 -7.72
N PHE A 209 -14.17 6.74 -6.60
CA PHE A 209 -14.34 7.36 -5.30
C PHE A 209 -13.18 6.96 -4.38
N THR A 210 -12.86 7.80 -3.40
CA THR A 210 -11.79 7.53 -2.42
C THR A 210 -11.96 8.40 -1.17
N THR A 211 -11.25 8.04 -0.10
CA THR A 211 -11.09 8.90 1.09
C THR A 211 -9.64 9.36 1.24
N LYS A 212 -9.32 10.06 2.34
CA LYS A 212 -7.92 10.17 2.76
C LYS A 212 -7.37 8.78 3.12
N PRO A 213 -6.04 8.61 3.11
CA PRO A 213 -5.40 7.46 3.74
C PRO A 213 -5.89 7.25 5.17
N SER A 214 -6.18 6.00 5.53
CA SER A 214 -6.77 5.64 6.81
C SER A 214 -6.10 4.45 7.47
N LYS A 215 -5.44 3.57 6.70
CA LYS A 215 -4.88 2.32 7.21
C LYS A 215 -3.54 1.99 6.56
N ILE A 216 -2.61 1.43 7.34
CA ILE A 216 -1.40 0.79 6.83
C ILE A 216 -1.46 -0.70 7.15
N ILE A 217 -1.18 -1.52 6.15
CA ILE A 217 -1.02 -2.97 6.28
C ILE A 217 0.43 -3.34 5.99
N ILE A 218 0.93 -4.37 6.65
CA ILE A 218 2.21 -5.00 6.31
C ILE A 218 1.97 -6.15 5.32
N ASP A 219 2.60 -6.07 4.15
CA ASP A 219 2.43 -7.05 3.06
C ASP A 219 3.55 -8.11 3.00
N SER A 220 4.47 -8.11 3.96
CA SER A 220 5.50 -9.15 4.04
C SER A 220 4.94 -10.44 4.62
N ASP A 221 5.26 -11.58 3.99
CA ASP A 221 4.96 -12.95 4.46
C ASP A 221 5.72 -13.27 5.76
N ILE A 222 5.31 -12.63 6.86
CA ILE A 222 5.84 -12.91 8.20
C ILE A 222 4.96 -14.00 8.80
N GLN A 223 5.39 -15.25 8.66
CA GLN A 223 4.68 -16.41 9.22
C GLN A 223 5.00 -16.62 10.71
N ASP A 224 6.15 -16.14 11.16
CA ASP A 224 6.65 -16.36 12.52
C ASP A 224 6.21 -15.25 13.46
N GLU A 225 5.83 -15.62 14.70
CA GLU A 225 5.52 -14.65 15.77
C GLU A 225 6.74 -13.80 16.16
N ILE A 226 7.96 -14.33 15.96
CA ILE A 226 9.22 -13.66 16.26
C ILE A 226 10.18 -13.86 15.10
N ILE A 227 10.62 -12.76 14.48
CA ILE A 227 11.57 -12.79 13.37
C ILE A 227 12.99 -12.90 13.93
N ASN A 228 13.71 -13.97 13.59
CA ASN A 228 15.12 -14.10 13.95
C ASN A 228 16.00 -13.45 12.88
N ILE A 229 16.93 -12.60 13.30
CA ILE A 229 17.82 -11.87 12.39
C ILE A 229 19.22 -11.74 13.00
N HIS A 230 20.28 -11.99 12.23
CA HIS A 230 21.65 -11.72 12.69
C HIS A 230 21.97 -10.23 12.60
N ILE A 231 22.93 -9.78 13.41
CA ILE A 231 23.33 -8.37 13.42
C ILE A 231 23.82 -7.94 12.04
N GLY A 232 23.22 -6.89 11.49
CA GLY A 232 23.58 -6.31 10.20
C GLY A 232 22.94 -6.96 8.98
N ASP A 233 22.19 -8.05 9.15
CA ASP A 233 21.40 -8.65 8.07
C ASP A 233 20.28 -7.72 7.61
N GLN A 234 19.80 -7.97 6.39
CA GLN A 234 18.68 -7.23 5.82
C GLN A 234 17.35 -7.81 6.27
N LEU A 235 16.46 -6.95 6.75
CA LEU A 235 15.06 -7.26 7.05
C LEU A 235 14.15 -6.50 6.08
N PRO A 236 13.84 -7.05 4.90
CA PRO A 236 12.92 -6.41 3.97
C PRO A 236 11.51 -6.40 4.57
N LEU A 237 10.90 -5.22 4.65
CA LEU A 237 9.51 -5.03 5.07
C LEU A 237 8.80 -4.19 4.01
N ILE A 238 7.54 -4.52 3.73
CA ILE A 238 6.71 -3.79 2.77
C ILE A 238 5.44 -3.37 3.47
N PHE A 239 5.15 -2.07 3.44
CA PHE A 239 3.93 -1.50 3.98
C PHE A 239 3.10 -0.89 2.85
N THR A 240 1.79 -1.09 2.89
CA THR A 240 0.86 -0.55 1.90
C THR A 240 -0.18 0.34 2.56
N LEU A 241 -0.43 1.49 1.92
CA LEU A 241 -1.31 2.54 2.38
C LEU A 241 -2.69 2.38 1.74
N TYR A 242 -3.70 2.29 2.58
CA TYR A 242 -5.09 2.09 2.18
C TYR A 242 -5.98 3.26 2.62
N ASP A 243 -7.04 3.50 1.87
CA ASP A 243 -8.15 4.38 2.24
C ASP A 243 -9.26 3.60 3.00
N GLU A 244 -10.34 4.27 3.41
CA GLU A 244 -11.43 3.65 4.19
C GLU A 244 -12.33 2.70 3.36
N TYR A 245 -12.08 2.57 2.06
CA TYR A 245 -12.69 1.55 1.19
C TYR A 245 -11.76 0.37 0.93
N ASP A 246 -10.63 0.29 1.64
CA ASP A 246 -9.57 -0.69 1.39
C ASP A 246 -9.02 -0.59 -0.05
N ASN A 247 -9.09 0.59 -0.68
CA ASN A 247 -8.36 0.85 -1.92
C ASN A 247 -6.93 1.28 -1.60
N VAL A 248 -5.96 0.81 -2.38
CA VAL A 248 -4.58 1.29 -2.31
C VAL A 248 -4.53 2.76 -2.73
N VAL A 249 -3.92 3.61 -1.90
CA VAL A 249 -3.78 5.04 -2.20
C VAL A 249 -2.66 5.26 -3.21
N VAL A 250 -3.03 5.36 -4.48
CA VAL A 250 -2.09 5.68 -5.57
C VAL A 250 -1.93 7.19 -5.67
N ASP A 251 -0.98 7.74 -4.92
CA ASP A 251 -0.72 9.18 -4.87
C ASP A 251 0.14 9.69 -6.04
N ILE A 252 -0.46 9.74 -7.22
CA ILE A 252 0.21 10.15 -8.48
C ILE A 252 0.75 11.58 -8.39
N THR A 253 0.06 12.45 -7.64
CA THR A 253 0.42 13.86 -7.50
C THR A 253 1.49 14.12 -6.45
N LYS A 254 1.90 13.10 -5.71
CA LYS A 254 2.83 13.22 -4.57
C LYS A 254 2.28 14.04 -3.40
N TYR A 255 0.95 14.19 -3.29
CA TYR A 255 0.31 14.92 -2.20
C TYR A 255 0.51 14.23 -0.84
N TYR A 256 0.45 12.90 -0.80
CA TYR A 256 0.67 12.04 0.36
C TYR A 256 2.04 11.32 0.35
N SER A 257 2.83 11.44 -0.72
CA SER A 257 4.14 10.80 -0.84
C SER A 257 5.17 11.35 0.16
N PHE A 258 4.84 12.43 0.86
CA PHE A 258 5.62 12.96 1.98
C PHE A 258 5.30 12.30 3.32
N ILE A 259 4.32 11.39 3.40
CA ILE A 259 4.12 10.56 4.58
C ILE A 259 5.38 9.68 4.73
N LEU A 260 6.11 9.91 5.81
CA LEU A 260 7.33 9.18 6.13
C LEU A 260 7.04 8.14 7.19
N LEU A 261 7.38 6.90 6.89
CA LEU A 261 7.43 5.81 7.84
C LEU A 261 8.84 5.67 8.38
N LYS A 262 8.94 5.62 9.70
CA LYS A 262 10.19 5.43 10.43
C LYS A 262 10.07 4.25 11.37
N LEU A 263 10.93 3.26 11.20
CA LEU A 263 11.05 2.14 12.10
C LEU A 263 11.95 2.54 13.27
N THR A 264 11.46 2.32 14.47
CA THR A 264 12.22 2.43 15.71
C THR A 264 12.29 1.07 16.39
N LEU A 265 13.28 0.89 17.27
CA LEU A 265 13.51 -0.37 17.94
C LEU A 265 13.49 -0.14 19.46
N GLU A 266 12.72 -0.95 20.16
CA GLU A 266 12.66 -0.95 21.62
C GLU A 266 12.99 -2.35 22.14
N TYR A 267 13.87 -2.41 23.14
CA TYR A 267 14.16 -3.68 23.80
C TYR A 267 12.93 -4.15 24.57
N TYR A 268 12.56 -5.44 24.46
CA TYR A 268 11.50 -6.01 25.29
C TYR A 268 12.01 -7.20 26.10
N TYR A 269 11.66 -7.19 27.39
CA TYR A 269 11.92 -8.30 28.29
C TYR A 269 10.73 -9.25 28.24
N ASP A 270 11.02 -10.55 28.15
CA ASP A 270 10.03 -11.57 28.49
C ASP A 270 9.87 -11.54 30.01
N GLU A 271 8.66 -11.31 30.52
CA GLU A 271 8.37 -11.09 31.96
C GLU A 271 8.87 -12.23 32.86
N ASN A 272 9.26 -13.38 32.28
CA ASN A 272 9.78 -14.54 32.98
C ASN A 272 11.28 -14.46 33.33
N HIS A 273 12.00 -13.40 32.95
CA HIS A 273 13.43 -13.24 33.28
C HIS A 273 13.65 -12.04 34.19
N LEU A 274 13.95 -12.35 35.45
CA LEU A 274 14.25 -11.42 36.55
C LEU A 274 15.10 -10.23 36.09
N HIS A 275 14.60 -9.03 36.40
CA HIS A 275 15.28 -7.76 36.25
C HIS A 275 16.68 -7.80 36.88
N HIS A 276 17.70 -8.08 36.08
CA HIS A 276 19.05 -7.65 36.42
C HIS A 276 19.13 -6.15 36.12
N ASP A 277 19.33 -5.36 37.19
CA ASP A 277 19.59 -3.93 37.17
C ASP A 277 20.74 -3.58 36.20
N TYR A 278 20.42 -3.43 34.92
CA TYR A 278 21.32 -2.83 33.94
C TYR A 278 21.30 -1.32 34.18
N ASN A 279 22.08 -0.89 35.16
CA ASN A 279 22.38 0.51 35.40
C ASN A 279 23.08 1.11 34.16
N GLY A 280 22.35 1.93 33.41
CA GLY A 280 22.89 3.13 32.75
C GLY A 280 23.56 3.00 31.38
N ASP A 281 23.91 1.80 30.90
CA ASP A 281 24.43 1.65 29.54
C ASP A 281 23.26 1.67 28.54
N LEU A 282 22.89 2.88 28.10
CA LEU A 282 21.98 3.10 26.98
C LEU A 282 22.37 2.14 25.85
N GLN A 283 21.48 1.19 25.53
CA GLN A 283 21.71 0.27 24.43
C GLN A 283 21.95 1.08 23.16
N LYS A 284 23.17 1.03 22.65
CA LYS A 284 23.53 1.68 21.40
C LYS A 284 22.89 0.89 20.28
N ILE A 285 21.75 1.39 19.81
CA ILE A 285 21.04 0.86 18.65
C ILE A 285 21.37 1.75 17.47
N ASN A 286 21.75 1.14 16.36
CA ASN A 286 21.87 1.82 15.08
C ASN A 286 21.04 1.09 14.05
N LEU A 287 20.21 1.84 13.33
CA LEU A 287 19.32 1.33 12.30
C LEU A 287 19.71 1.99 10.98
N ILE A 288 19.93 1.17 9.96
CA ILE A 288 20.21 1.66 8.60
C ILE A 288 19.00 1.38 7.73
N GLY A 289 18.62 2.33 6.88
CA GLY A 289 17.50 2.15 5.96
C GLY A 289 16.15 2.02 6.66
N ASN A 290 16.00 2.63 7.84
CA ASN A 290 14.81 2.55 8.69
C ASN A 290 13.81 3.70 8.47
N ILE A 291 13.98 4.46 7.38
CA ILE A 291 13.04 5.50 6.95
C ILE A 291 12.64 5.20 5.52
N CYS A 292 11.35 5.33 5.23
CA CYS A 292 10.79 5.14 3.91
C CYS A 292 9.60 6.07 3.68
N SER A 293 9.37 6.44 2.42
CA SER A 293 8.23 7.24 1.97
C SER A 293 7.33 6.39 1.09
N PHE A 294 6.02 6.62 1.14
CA PHE A 294 5.10 5.96 0.22
C PHE A 294 5.31 6.42 -1.22
N ASN A 295 5.41 5.47 -2.14
CA ASN A 295 5.44 5.68 -3.58
C ASN A 295 4.35 4.82 -4.20
N ASN A 296 3.35 5.43 -4.84
CA ASN A 296 2.17 4.73 -5.37
C ASN A 296 1.48 3.81 -4.34
N GLY A 297 1.44 4.24 -3.08
CA GLY A 297 0.78 3.53 -2.00
C GLY A 297 1.64 2.48 -1.30
N THR A 298 2.86 2.20 -1.75
CA THR A 298 3.76 1.23 -1.09
C THR A 298 5.00 1.89 -0.50
N CYS A 299 5.49 1.36 0.60
CA CYS A 299 6.70 1.78 1.28
C CYS A 299 7.56 0.56 1.60
N GLU A 300 8.73 0.50 0.98
CA GLU A 300 9.62 -0.67 0.99
C GLU A 300 10.92 -0.39 1.76
N PHE A 301 11.15 -1.19 2.80
CA PHE A 301 12.35 -1.17 3.64
C PHE A 301 13.41 -2.18 3.14
N ASN A 302 13.69 -2.20 1.84
CA ASN A 302 14.58 -3.20 1.20
C ASN A 302 16.04 -3.18 1.69
N LYS A 303 16.45 -2.13 2.40
CA LYS A 303 17.80 -1.96 2.94
C LYS A 303 17.81 -1.83 4.47
N PHE A 304 16.71 -2.19 5.13
CA PHE A 304 16.62 -2.07 6.57
C PHE A 304 17.54 -3.09 7.24
N ARG A 305 18.44 -2.59 8.10
CA ARG A 305 19.43 -3.38 8.84
C ARG A 305 19.48 -2.93 10.29
N ILE A 306 19.69 -3.90 11.18
CA ILE A 306 19.65 -3.69 12.62
C ILE A 306 21.03 -3.99 13.21
N PHE A 307 21.62 -2.99 13.85
CA PHE A 307 22.86 -3.10 14.61
C PHE A 307 22.57 -2.81 16.07
N ALA A 308 22.31 -3.89 16.81
CA ALA A 308 21.98 -3.85 18.23
C ALA A 308 22.67 -5.03 18.93
N ARG A 309 22.72 -4.99 20.27
CA ARG A 309 23.19 -6.15 21.04
C ARG A 309 22.23 -7.34 20.81
N PRO A 310 22.71 -8.59 20.91
CA PRO A 310 21.82 -9.74 20.83
C PRO A 310 20.73 -9.67 21.90
N GLY A 311 19.48 -9.93 21.52
CA GLY A 311 18.33 -9.76 22.41
C GLY A 311 17.00 -9.72 21.68
N ASN A 312 15.94 -9.57 22.46
CA ASN A 312 14.58 -9.49 21.96
C ASN A 312 14.16 -8.02 21.85
N TYR A 313 13.59 -7.65 20.71
CA TYR A 313 13.20 -6.28 20.40
C TYR A 313 11.82 -6.21 19.74
N ILE A 314 11.18 -5.06 19.89
CA ILE A 314 9.95 -4.71 19.20
C ILE A 314 10.30 -3.61 18.20
N ILE A 315 9.98 -3.84 16.93
CA ILE A 315 9.97 -2.79 15.92
C ILE A 315 8.66 -2.03 16.06
N LYS A 316 8.75 -0.71 16.25
CA LYS A 316 7.61 0.19 16.24
C LYS A 316 7.62 1.05 14.98
N LEU A 317 6.44 1.28 14.45
CA LEU A 317 6.24 2.20 13.34
C LEU A 317 5.91 3.60 13.88
N VAL A 318 6.67 4.59 13.43
CA VAL A 318 6.41 6.01 13.69
C VAL A 318 6.12 6.68 12.36
N MET A 319 5.01 7.42 12.30
CA MET A 319 4.66 8.23 11.14
C MET A 319 5.09 9.67 11.36
N GLU A 320 5.74 10.26 10.36
CA GLU A 320 6.08 11.68 10.30
C GLU A 320 5.34 12.33 9.13
N ASN A 321 5.04 13.64 9.24
CA ASN A 321 4.36 14.46 8.21
C ASN A 321 2.91 14.07 7.85
N PHE A 322 2.18 13.39 8.75
CA PHE A 322 0.76 13.14 8.59
C PHE A 322 -0.03 13.61 9.81
N ASN A 323 -0.98 14.52 9.60
CA ASN A 323 -1.82 15.09 10.67
C ASN A 323 -3.14 14.32 10.88
N GLY A 324 -3.44 13.34 10.03
CA GLY A 324 -4.64 12.52 10.15
C GLY A 324 -4.47 11.39 11.16
N LYS A 325 -5.60 10.74 11.49
CA LYS A 325 -5.58 9.46 12.20
C LYS A 325 -5.31 8.36 11.18
N MET A 326 -4.46 7.40 11.53
CA MET A 326 -4.17 6.24 10.71
C MET A 326 -4.18 5.01 11.59
N ASP A 327 -4.87 3.98 11.13
CA ASP A 327 -4.91 2.67 11.75
C ASP A 327 -3.73 1.83 11.26
N LEU A 328 -3.10 1.11 12.19
CA LEU A 328 -2.00 0.21 11.89
C LEU A 328 -2.56 -1.21 12.04
N ASP A 329 -2.86 -1.85 10.92
CA ASP A 329 -3.52 -3.16 10.86
C ASP A 329 -2.50 -4.29 10.96
N PHE A 330 -1.66 -4.21 11.98
CA PHE A 330 -0.66 -5.21 12.34
C PHE A 330 -0.19 -4.98 13.77
N ASP A 331 0.11 -6.06 14.47
CA ASP A 331 0.75 -5.99 15.77
C ASP A 331 2.20 -5.52 15.65
N ASN A 332 2.76 -4.97 16.72
CA ASN A 332 4.18 -4.61 16.72
C ASN A 332 5.03 -5.85 16.40
N LEU A 333 5.99 -5.70 15.47
CA LEU A 333 6.81 -6.81 15.03
C LEU A 333 7.83 -7.16 16.11
N LYS A 334 7.76 -8.39 16.62
CA LYS A 334 8.75 -8.92 17.54
C LYS A 334 9.89 -9.50 16.74
N ILE A 335 11.11 -9.10 17.11
CA ILE A 335 12.32 -9.62 16.51
C ILE A 335 13.27 -10.11 17.59
N LYS A 336 14.10 -11.08 17.22
CA LYS A 336 15.22 -11.54 18.02
C LYS A 336 16.50 -11.30 17.22
N VAL A 337 17.29 -10.35 17.71
CA VAL A 337 18.62 -10.07 17.17
C VAL A 337 19.55 -11.16 17.71
N LEU A 338 20.04 -12.00 16.81
CA LEU A 338 20.97 -13.07 17.08
C LEU A 338 22.42 -12.54 17.10
N PRO A 339 23.33 -13.17 17.84
CA PRO A 339 24.75 -12.84 17.76
C PRO A 339 25.32 -13.11 16.35
N CYS A 340 26.54 -12.66 16.11
CA CYS A 340 27.29 -13.07 14.94
C CYS A 340 27.44 -14.59 14.90
N ASP A 341 27.43 -15.15 13.69
CA ASP A 341 27.70 -16.56 13.50
C ASP A 341 29.12 -16.92 13.98
N ASP A 342 29.34 -18.19 14.32
CA ASP A 342 30.65 -18.65 14.80
C ASP A 342 31.77 -18.47 13.75
N ASN A 343 31.42 -18.31 12.48
CA ASN A 343 32.35 -18.04 11.36
C ASN A 343 32.50 -16.54 11.04
N GLN A 344 31.88 -15.64 11.82
CA GLN A 344 32.00 -14.19 11.66
C GLN A 344 32.82 -13.58 12.80
N ILE A 345 33.31 -12.36 12.58
CA ILE A 345 34.08 -11.59 13.57
C ILE A 345 33.19 -10.51 14.15
N ILE A 346 33.15 -10.42 15.48
CA ILE A 346 32.49 -9.33 16.18
C ILE A 346 33.39 -8.09 16.09
N MET A 347 32.88 -7.02 15.50
CA MET A 347 33.57 -5.75 15.36
C MET A 347 32.77 -4.64 16.04
N TYR A 348 33.46 -3.57 16.44
CA TYR A 348 32.84 -2.37 17.00
C TYR A 348 33.23 -1.15 16.18
N ASP A 349 32.24 -0.34 15.81
CA ASP A 349 32.52 0.91 15.13
C ASP A 349 33.08 1.98 16.10
N LYS A 350 33.43 3.15 15.57
CA LYS A 350 33.94 4.29 16.37
C LYS A 350 32.96 4.79 17.45
N HIS A 351 31.69 4.41 17.36
CA HIS A 351 30.64 4.74 18.32
C HIS A 351 30.39 3.61 19.31
N GLY A 352 31.06 2.46 19.17
CA GLY A 352 30.90 1.27 20.01
C GLY A 352 29.66 0.46 19.66
N ILE A 353 29.16 0.55 18.42
CA ILE A 353 28.07 -0.28 17.91
C ILE A 353 28.67 -1.59 17.39
N MET A 354 28.12 -2.70 17.86
CA MET A 354 28.52 -4.05 17.46
C MET A 354 28.01 -4.36 16.05
N PHE A 355 28.87 -4.97 15.23
CA PHE A 355 28.50 -5.53 13.91
C PHE A 355 29.31 -6.78 13.59
N CYS A 356 28.84 -7.58 12.63
CA CYS A 356 29.52 -8.79 12.20
C CYS A 356 30.27 -8.54 10.89
N GLU A 357 31.53 -8.95 10.82
CA GLU A 357 32.29 -8.98 9.57
C GLU A 357 32.58 -10.41 9.15
N THR A 358 32.49 -10.67 7.85
CA THR A 358 33.02 -11.90 7.26
C THR A 358 34.55 -11.86 7.35
N PRO A 359 35.21 -12.93 7.82
CA PRO A 359 36.66 -13.00 7.85
C PRO A 359 37.22 -12.91 6.43
N ILE A 360 38.28 -12.14 6.26
CA ILE A 360 38.98 -12.01 4.99
C ILE A 360 40.17 -12.99 5.02
N CYS A 361 40.25 -13.91 4.07
CA CYS A 361 41.40 -14.81 3.91
C CYS A 361 42.28 -14.36 2.73
N ASN A 362 43.51 -14.85 2.70
CA ASN A 362 44.42 -14.65 1.57
C ASN A 362 43.77 -15.12 0.25
N SER A 363 44.09 -14.47 -0.87
CA SER A 363 43.58 -14.81 -2.20
C SER A 363 43.87 -16.25 -2.62
N ASP A 364 44.88 -16.88 -2.03
CA ASP A 364 45.21 -18.28 -2.29
C ASP A 364 44.20 -19.25 -1.66
N CYS A 365 43.34 -18.78 -0.74
CA CYS A 365 42.28 -19.59 -0.15
C CYS A 365 41.07 -19.67 -1.09
N PRO A 366 40.71 -20.86 -1.59
CA PRO A 366 39.67 -21.06 -2.60
C PRO A 366 38.27 -21.09 -1.97
N ILE A 367 37.84 -19.95 -1.42
CA ILE A 367 36.51 -19.75 -0.84
C ILE A 367 35.44 -20.10 -1.88
N ASP A 368 34.32 -20.69 -1.45
CA ASP A 368 33.18 -21.16 -2.27
C ASP A 368 33.42 -22.40 -3.14
N SER A 369 34.66 -22.94 -3.17
CA SER A 369 34.96 -24.15 -3.95
C SER A 369 35.47 -25.30 -3.08
N SER A 370 36.54 -25.09 -2.31
CA SER A 370 37.12 -26.14 -1.47
C SER A 370 37.48 -25.70 -0.05
N ALA A 371 37.24 -24.43 0.29
CA ALA A 371 37.51 -23.90 1.61
C ALA A 371 36.42 -22.94 2.10
N ASN A 372 36.33 -22.82 3.43
CA ASN A 372 35.67 -21.74 4.14
C ASN A 372 36.75 -20.85 4.77
N CYS A 373 36.54 -19.54 4.78
CA CYS A 373 37.36 -18.65 5.59
C CYS A 373 36.75 -18.56 6.99
N ILE A 374 37.53 -18.92 8.02
CA ILE A 374 37.10 -18.82 9.42
C ILE A 374 37.99 -17.84 10.19
N PRO A 375 37.44 -17.14 11.18
CA PRO A 375 38.21 -16.15 11.92
C PRO A 375 39.19 -16.78 12.90
N TYR A 376 40.39 -16.22 13.00
CA TYR A 376 41.33 -16.61 14.06
C TYR A 376 40.99 -15.96 15.40
N TYR A 377 40.60 -14.68 15.37
CA TYR A 377 40.09 -13.95 16.52
C TYR A 377 38.59 -13.81 16.40
N LYS A 378 37.85 -14.11 17.48
CA LYS A 378 36.39 -13.92 17.49
C LYS A 378 35.97 -12.45 17.51
N GLU A 379 36.84 -11.54 17.95
CA GLU A 379 36.49 -10.12 18.13
C GLU A 379 37.63 -9.17 17.70
N ASN A 380 37.23 -7.98 17.22
CA ASN A 380 38.04 -6.77 16.99
C ASN A 380 39.16 -6.84 15.95
N ILE A 381 39.52 -8.02 15.44
CA ILE A 381 40.66 -8.19 14.55
C ILE A 381 40.29 -9.08 13.37
N ASN A 382 40.15 -8.47 12.20
CA ASN A 382 39.97 -9.15 10.91
C ASN A 382 41.28 -9.04 10.09
N ASP A 383 42.24 -9.93 10.36
CA ASP A 383 43.57 -9.92 9.74
C ASP A 383 43.70 -11.03 8.70
N ILE A 384 43.88 -10.61 7.44
CA ILE A 384 44.01 -11.49 6.27
C ILE A 384 45.10 -12.55 6.41
N ASN A 385 46.16 -12.27 7.18
CA ASN A 385 47.29 -13.18 7.34
C ASN A 385 47.09 -14.17 8.49
N LYS A 386 46.05 -14.00 9.30
CA LYS A 386 45.79 -14.82 10.49
C LYS A 386 44.52 -15.65 10.38
N ASN A 387 43.51 -15.14 9.70
CA ASN A 387 42.28 -15.89 9.44
C ASN A 387 42.61 -17.23 8.75
N ILE A 388 41.87 -18.26 9.12
CA ILE A 388 42.21 -19.64 8.79
C ILE A 388 41.43 -20.05 7.54
N CYS A 389 42.14 -20.56 6.54
CA CYS A 389 41.54 -21.23 5.39
C CYS A 389 41.21 -22.67 5.79
N GLN A 390 39.95 -22.95 6.14
CA GLN A 390 39.50 -24.26 6.58
C GLN A 390 38.94 -25.05 5.40
N CYS A 391 39.48 -26.24 5.14
CA CYS A 391 39.00 -27.07 4.04
C CYS A 391 37.62 -27.63 4.33
N ILE A 392 36.75 -27.60 3.32
CA ILE A 392 35.47 -28.32 3.39
C ILE A 392 35.73 -29.83 3.27
N ASP A 393 34.77 -30.64 3.72
CA ASP A 393 34.90 -32.10 3.67
C ASP A 393 35.19 -32.60 2.25
N GLY A 394 36.19 -33.48 2.12
CA GLY A 394 36.67 -33.97 0.83
C GLY A 394 37.89 -33.22 0.29
N TRP A 395 38.39 -32.21 0.99
CA TRP A 395 39.61 -31.48 0.64
C TRP A 395 40.60 -31.42 1.81
N GLU A 396 41.89 -31.35 1.49
CA GLU A 396 42.98 -31.24 2.44
C GLU A 396 44.19 -30.48 1.84
N GLY A 397 45.27 -30.38 2.62
CA GLY A 397 46.50 -29.71 2.21
C GLY A 397 46.46 -28.18 2.39
N PRO A 398 47.60 -27.50 2.13
CA PRO A 398 47.68 -26.05 2.23
C PRO A 398 46.71 -25.41 1.23
N ASN A 399 45.92 -24.46 1.71
CA ASN A 399 44.88 -23.77 0.94
C ASN A 399 43.84 -24.71 0.31
N CYS A 400 43.69 -25.94 0.80
CA CYS A 400 42.59 -26.83 0.40
C CYS A 400 42.54 -27.16 -1.09
N LEU A 401 43.72 -27.26 -1.72
CA LEU A 401 43.84 -27.55 -3.15
C LEU A 401 43.97 -29.06 -3.44
N ILE A 402 44.04 -29.91 -2.42
CA ILE A 402 44.24 -31.36 -2.59
C ILE A 402 42.94 -32.08 -2.26
N PRO A 403 42.31 -32.79 -3.22
CA PRO A 403 41.17 -33.65 -2.92
C PRO A 403 41.58 -34.78 -1.96
N LYS A 404 40.84 -34.93 -0.87
CA LYS A 404 41.03 -36.00 0.11
C LYS A 404 40.52 -37.31 -0.48
N HIS A 405 41.43 -38.13 -1.00
CA HIS A 405 41.08 -39.45 -1.53
C HIS A 405 40.74 -40.41 -0.39
N ILE A 406 39.46 -40.76 -0.27
CA ILE A 406 39.02 -41.83 0.64
C ILE A 406 39.48 -43.16 0.05
N ASN A 407 40.45 -43.79 0.71
CA ASN A 407 40.89 -45.14 0.35
C ASN A 407 39.82 -46.15 0.79
N TYR A 408 38.96 -46.56 -0.15
CA TYR A 408 37.95 -47.60 0.08
C TYR A 408 38.55 -49.02 0.27
N GLY A 409 39.87 -49.19 0.19
CA GLY A 409 40.54 -50.49 0.31
C GLY A 409 40.37 -51.18 1.68
N SER A 410 39.98 -50.45 2.71
CA SER A 410 39.69 -50.98 4.06
C SER A 410 38.21 -51.04 4.41
N VAL A 411 37.31 -50.66 3.48
CA VAL A 411 35.91 -51.12 3.56
C VAL A 411 35.98 -52.60 3.20
N GLN A 412 36.25 -53.45 4.20
CA GLN A 412 35.95 -54.86 4.10
C GLN A 412 34.55 -54.92 3.53
N ARG A 413 34.39 -55.57 2.37
CA ARG A 413 33.08 -55.98 1.91
C ARG A 413 32.48 -56.70 3.12
N PHE A 414 31.55 -56.06 3.81
CA PHE A 414 30.44 -56.79 4.37
C PHE A 414 29.76 -57.37 3.14
N ILE A 415 30.30 -58.49 2.67
CA ILE A 415 29.51 -59.50 2.02
C ILE A 415 28.51 -59.83 3.13
N ILE A 416 27.37 -59.14 3.11
CA ILE A 416 26.16 -59.71 3.67
C ILE A 416 26.05 -61.01 2.89
N SER A 417 26.47 -62.10 3.52
CA SER A 417 26.28 -63.41 2.95
C SER A 417 24.78 -63.59 2.87
N ASP A 418 24.26 -63.57 1.66
CA ASP A 418 22.92 -64.02 1.29
C ASP A 418 22.75 -65.50 1.66
N ASN A 419 22.67 -65.78 2.96
CA ASN A 419 22.27 -67.08 3.51
C ASN A 419 21.22 -66.96 4.61
N ASP A 420 20.73 -65.75 4.91
CA ASP A 420 19.38 -65.62 5.45
C ASP A 420 18.46 -65.28 4.28
N GLU A 421 17.57 -66.22 3.98
CA GLU A 421 16.38 -66.04 3.16
C GLU A 421 15.59 -64.81 3.66
N LEU A 422 15.95 -63.62 3.20
CA LEU A 422 15.02 -62.50 3.24
C LEU A 422 14.09 -62.67 2.04
N ASN A 423 12.96 -63.29 2.32
CA ASN A 423 11.74 -63.24 1.51
C ASN A 423 11.37 -61.78 1.21
N CYS A 424 11.97 -61.23 0.16
CA CYS A 424 11.36 -60.12 -0.56
C CYS A 424 10.47 -60.75 -1.62
N PHE A 425 9.17 -60.72 -1.36
CA PHE A 425 8.12 -61.02 -2.31
C PHE A 425 8.42 -60.38 -3.68
N GLU A 426 8.82 -61.19 -4.65
CA GLU A 426 8.45 -60.93 -6.04
C GLU A 426 6.96 -61.25 -6.17
N SER A 427 6.11 -60.22 -6.16
CA SER A 427 4.80 -60.34 -6.79
C SER A 427 4.94 -59.92 -8.26
N GLU A 428 5.12 -60.95 -9.07
CA GLU A 428 4.59 -61.14 -10.42
C GLU A 428 4.22 -59.89 -11.23
N ASN A 429 5.04 -59.64 -12.26
CA ASN A 429 4.54 -59.14 -13.54
C ASN A 429 3.52 -60.13 -14.10
N THR A 430 2.23 -59.86 -13.92
CA THR A 430 1.17 -60.44 -14.74
C THR A 430 0.77 -59.45 -15.83
N ASN A 431 1.13 -59.79 -17.07
CA ASN A 431 0.40 -59.35 -18.25
C ASN A 431 -1.01 -59.92 -18.18
N ILE A 432 -2.02 -59.07 -17.98
CA ILE A 432 -3.41 -59.41 -18.34
C ILE A 432 -4.02 -58.27 -19.15
N THR A 433 -4.42 -58.64 -20.36
CA THR A 433 -5.26 -57.91 -21.29
C THR A 433 -6.72 -57.85 -20.82
N SER A 434 -7.32 -56.66 -20.95
CA SER A 434 -8.77 -56.36 -21.06
C SER A 434 -9.74 -56.79 -19.94
N ILE A 435 -10.50 -55.83 -19.39
CA ILE A 435 -11.95 -55.62 -19.60
C ILE A 435 -12.47 -54.46 -18.70
N ARG A 436 -13.07 -53.46 -19.39
CA ARG A 436 -14.19 -52.53 -19.10
C ARG A 436 -14.34 -51.74 -17.77
N PRO A 437 -14.98 -50.54 -17.82
CA PRO A 437 -14.95 -49.52 -16.78
C PRO A 437 -16.21 -49.48 -15.87
N ILE A 438 -16.17 -48.59 -14.85
CA ILE A 438 -17.26 -47.90 -14.08
C ILE A 438 -17.18 -48.19 -12.55
N PRO A 439 -17.43 -47.25 -11.60
CA PRO A 439 -17.13 -45.81 -11.52
C PRO A 439 -16.52 -45.35 -10.15
N ASN A 440 -16.12 -44.08 -10.10
CA ASN A 440 -15.93 -43.17 -8.95
C ASN A 440 -16.31 -43.63 -7.53
N ASN A 441 -15.38 -43.48 -6.59
CA ASN A 441 -15.46 -42.47 -5.52
C ASN A 441 -14.21 -42.55 -4.62
N ASN A 442 -13.46 -41.44 -4.54
CA ASN A 442 -12.66 -40.94 -3.40
C ASN A 442 -11.44 -40.16 -3.90
N THR A 443 -11.58 -38.83 -3.94
CA THR A 443 -10.54 -37.85 -4.19
C THR A 443 -9.63 -37.69 -2.95
N PRO A 444 -8.30 -37.80 -3.06
CA PRO A 444 -7.40 -37.45 -1.97
C PRO A 444 -7.29 -35.92 -1.84
N SER A 445 -7.12 -35.45 -0.61
CA SER A 445 -7.07 -34.02 -0.25
C SER A 445 -5.87 -33.28 -0.86
N ASN A 446 -6.03 -31.97 -1.08
CA ASN A 446 -5.03 -31.07 -1.69
C ASN A 446 -3.69 -30.97 -0.93
N ASN A 447 -3.58 -31.52 0.29
CA ASN A 447 -2.35 -31.49 1.08
C ASN A 447 -1.38 -32.65 0.76
N GLU A 448 -1.83 -33.74 0.14
CA GLU A 448 -0.92 -34.84 -0.29
C GLU A 448 -0.32 -34.60 -1.68
N LYS A 449 -0.96 -33.79 -2.53
CA LYS A 449 -0.43 -33.39 -3.84
C LYS A 449 0.69 -32.34 -3.75
N LYS A 450 0.80 -31.57 -2.66
CA LYS A 450 1.92 -30.65 -2.42
C LYS A 450 3.19 -31.37 -1.93
N ARG A 451 3.07 -32.52 -1.27
CA ARG A 451 4.21 -33.27 -0.71
C ARG A 451 4.99 -34.05 -1.78
N PHE A 452 4.30 -34.58 -2.80
CA PHE A 452 4.96 -35.28 -3.92
C PHE A 452 5.59 -34.37 -4.98
N LYS A 453 5.20 -33.08 -5.03
CA LYS A 453 5.81 -32.09 -5.96
C LYS A 453 7.14 -31.51 -5.43
N SER A 454 7.37 -31.57 -4.12
CA SER A 454 8.62 -31.12 -3.49
C SER A 454 9.76 -32.13 -3.64
N ILE A 455 9.47 -33.44 -3.64
CA ILE A 455 10.50 -34.50 -3.73
C ILE A 455 10.98 -34.72 -5.18
N ALA A 456 10.15 -34.40 -6.19
CA ALA A 456 10.52 -34.53 -7.60
C ALA A 456 11.38 -33.35 -8.15
N ILE A 457 11.43 -32.21 -7.46
CA ILE A 457 12.21 -31.03 -7.88
C ILE A 457 13.67 -31.11 -7.40
N SER A 458 13.95 -31.82 -6.30
CA SER A 458 15.31 -31.99 -5.80
C SER A 458 16.15 -33.01 -6.58
N ILE A 459 15.52 -33.92 -7.34
CA ILE A 459 16.22 -34.98 -8.09
C ILE A 459 16.54 -34.57 -9.54
N PHE A 460 15.89 -33.55 -10.09
CA PHE A 460 16.14 -33.09 -11.47
C PHE A 460 17.17 -31.95 -11.60
N SER A 461 17.57 -31.29 -10.50
CA SER A 461 18.56 -30.20 -10.51
C SER A 461 20.02 -30.65 -10.41
N LEU A 462 20.31 -31.95 -10.25
CA LEU A 462 21.68 -32.48 -10.13
C LEU A 462 22.22 -33.16 -11.41
N LYS A 463 21.60 -32.95 -12.57
CA LYS A 463 22.05 -33.54 -13.85
C LYS A 463 22.20 -32.57 -15.01
N LYS A 464 22.36 -31.27 -14.76
CA LYS A 464 22.54 -30.25 -15.80
C LYS A 464 23.61 -29.20 -15.49
N GLN A 465 24.74 -29.64 -14.96
CA GLN A 465 25.99 -28.87 -14.95
C GLN A 465 27.09 -29.82 -15.42
N ASP A 466 27.25 -29.90 -16.74
CA ASP A 466 28.48 -30.29 -17.43
C ASP A 466 28.17 -30.24 -18.93
N ASN A 467 28.48 -29.09 -19.53
CA ASN A 467 28.71 -28.80 -20.96
C ASN A 467 28.20 -27.39 -21.30
N ILE A 468 29.05 -26.39 -21.10
CA ILE A 468 29.03 -25.16 -21.90
C ILE A 468 30.44 -24.95 -22.44
N ALA A 469 30.63 -25.40 -23.68
CA ALA A 469 31.69 -24.92 -24.54
C ALA A 469 31.40 -23.45 -24.89
N SER A 470 32.49 -22.67 -24.90
CA SER A 470 32.57 -21.30 -25.38
C SER A 470 31.91 -21.08 -26.74
N PHE A 471 31.05 -20.07 -26.85
CA PHE A 471 30.80 -19.35 -28.09
C PHE A 471 30.65 -17.86 -27.78
N SER A 472 31.71 -17.12 -28.08
CA SER A 472 31.67 -15.70 -28.38
C SER A 472 30.97 -15.48 -29.73
N ASP A 473 30.43 -14.27 -29.91
CA ASP A 473 29.96 -13.67 -31.16
C ASP A 473 28.53 -13.98 -31.62
N ILE A 474 27.55 -13.19 -31.15
CA ILE A 474 26.41 -12.73 -31.97
C ILE A 474 26.15 -11.25 -31.65
N SER A 475 26.15 -10.44 -32.71
CA SER A 475 26.01 -8.98 -32.75
C SER A 475 24.58 -8.48 -32.51
N GLU A 476 24.47 -7.22 -32.09
CA GLU A 476 23.29 -6.42 -31.71
C GLU A 476 22.19 -6.25 -32.79
N GLU A 477 22.23 -6.95 -33.92
CA GLU A 477 21.40 -6.64 -35.09
C GLU A 477 20.12 -7.49 -35.25
N ARG A 478 19.73 -8.25 -34.22
CA ARG A 478 18.51 -9.09 -34.27
C ARG A 478 17.43 -8.76 -33.24
N ILE A 479 17.60 -7.71 -32.45
CA ILE A 479 16.59 -7.24 -31.49
C ILE A 479 15.60 -6.25 -32.15
N LEU A 480 15.91 -5.69 -33.32
CA LEU A 480 15.06 -4.71 -34.01
C LEU A 480 13.94 -5.29 -34.90
N ASP A 481 13.95 -6.58 -35.24
CA ASP A 481 12.92 -7.17 -36.11
C ASP A 481 11.73 -7.78 -35.37
N HIS A 482 11.79 -7.88 -34.03
CA HIS A 482 10.65 -8.31 -33.21
C HIS A 482 9.80 -7.17 -32.62
N LEU A 483 10.23 -5.91 -32.79
CA LEU A 483 9.53 -4.72 -32.28
C LEU A 483 8.70 -3.95 -33.32
N LYS A 484 8.49 -4.51 -34.51
CA LYS A 484 7.62 -3.94 -35.57
C LYS A 484 6.27 -4.65 -35.75
N ILE A 485 5.88 -5.49 -34.81
CA ILE A 485 4.52 -6.04 -34.73
C ILE A 485 4.03 -5.78 -33.29
N LEU A 486 3.82 -4.50 -32.95
CA LEU A 486 3.04 -4.01 -31.79
C LEU A 486 3.12 -2.46 -31.65
N LEU A 487 3.33 -1.76 -32.76
CA LEU A 487 2.97 -0.36 -33.03
C LEU A 487 2.32 -0.33 -34.41
#